data_AF-O49823-F1
#
_entry.id   AF-O49823-F1
#
_cell.length_a   1.000
_cell.length_b   1.000
_cell.length_c   1.000
_cell.angle_alpha   90.00
_cell.angle_beta   90.00
_cell.angle_gamma   90.00
#
_symmetry.space_group_name_H-M   'P 1'
#
loop_
_entity.id
_entity.type
_entity.pdbx_description
1 polymer ?
#
loop_
_entity_poly.entity_id
_entity_poly.type
_entity_poly.pdbx_seq_one_letter_code
_entity_poly.pdbx_strand_id
1 'polypeptide(L)'
;GEGTATQDSNNSGANSNGTATNGGEEDLKSWDTDFVKVDQATLFDLILAANYLNIKGLLDLTCQTVADMIKGKTPEEIRKTFNIKKDFTPEEEEEVRRENQWAFE
;
A
#
# COMPACT_ATOMS: atom_id res chain seq x y z
N GLY A 1 -58.21 15.22 -34.49
CA GLY A 1 -57.60 16.54 -34.38
C GLY A 1 -57.49 16.87 -32.91
N GLU A 2 -56.34 17.44 -32.53
CA GLU A 2 -56.16 18.43 -31.44
C GLU A 2 -56.42 17.91 -30.01
N GLY A 3 -55.49 17.88 -29.05
CA GLY A 3 -54.20 18.54 -28.87
C GLY A 3 -54.34 19.75 -27.96
N THR A 4 -54.01 19.62 -26.66
CA THR A 4 -53.48 20.71 -25.81
C THR A 4 -52.80 20.15 -24.56
N ALA A 5 -51.58 20.61 -24.31
CA ALA A 5 -50.78 20.39 -23.13
C ALA A 5 -51.20 21.31 -21.98
N THR A 6 -51.04 20.84 -20.73
CA THR A 6 -50.66 21.70 -19.60
C THR A 6 -49.67 20.95 -18.71
N GLN A 7 -48.54 21.62 -18.51
CA GLN A 7 -47.38 21.26 -17.74
C GLN A 7 -47.58 21.85 -16.34
N ASP A 8 -47.53 21.06 -15.28
CA ASP A 8 -47.35 21.58 -13.93
C ASP A 8 -46.25 20.80 -13.22
N SER A 9 -45.14 21.50 -13.09
CA SER A 9 -44.01 21.22 -12.22
C SER A 9 -44.50 21.05 -10.79
N ASN A 10 -44.09 19.99 -10.09
CA ASN A 10 -43.72 20.19 -8.71
C ASN A 10 -42.58 19.26 -8.25
N ASN A 11 -41.48 19.94 -8.01
CA ASN A 11 -40.23 19.50 -7.44
C ASN A 11 -40.45 19.12 -5.97
N SER A 12 -40.63 17.83 -5.69
CA SER A 12 -40.46 17.30 -4.33
C SER A 12 -39.06 16.71 -4.25
N GLY A 13 -38.16 17.53 -3.70
CA GLY A 13 -36.75 17.21 -3.53
C GLY A 13 -36.55 15.85 -2.90
N ALA A 14 -36.02 14.92 -3.69
CA ALA A 14 -35.27 13.81 -3.14
C ALA A 14 -34.04 14.43 -2.48
N ASN A 15 -34.08 14.58 -1.16
CA ASN A 15 -32.88 14.68 -0.34
C ASN A 15 -32.19 13.30 -0.41
N SER A 16 -31.60 13.01 -1.58
CA SER A 16 -30.57 12.00 -1.69
C SER A 16 -29.37 12.58 -0.96
N ASN A 17 -29.26 12.22 0.32
CA ASN A 17 -28.02 12.35 1.05
C ASN A 17 -27.00 11.50 0.27
N GLY A 18 -26.35 12.15 -0.69
CA GLY A 18 -25.47 11.52 -1.65
C GLY A 18 -24.27 10.99 -0.88
N THR A 19 -24.21 9.68 -0.78
CA THR A 19 -23.05 8.92 -0.32
C THR A 19 -21.91 9.16 -1.33
N ALA A 20 -21.23 10.29 -1.19
CA ALA A 20 -19.81 10.39 -1.57
C ALA A 20 -19.07 9.52 -0.52
N THR A 21 -18.20 8.56 -0.83
CA THR A 21 -17.17 8.52 -1.87
C THR A 21 -16.67 7.07 -1.98
N ASN A 22 -16.90 6.36 -3.09
CA ASN A 22 -16.13 5.12 -3.39
C ASN A 22 -14.97 5.41 -4.35
N GLY A 23 -15.18 6.30 -5.33
CA GLY A 23 -14.13 6.68 -6.29
C GLY A 23 -12.92 7.39 -5.65
N GLY A 24 -13.16 8.25 -4.66
CA GLY A 24 -12.07 9.01 -4.01
C GLY A 24 -11.09 8.15 -3.22
N GLU A 25 -11.51 7.02 -2.65
CA GLU A 25 -10.60 6.10 -1.95
C GLU A 25 -9.73 5.30 -2.91
N GLU A 26 -10.27 4.89 -4.06
CA GLU A 26 -9.50 4.20 -5.11
C GLU A 26 -8.46 5.13 -5.73
N ASP A 27 -8.85 6.39 -6.00
CA ASP A 27 -7.94 7.41 -6.52
C ASP A 27 -6.78 7.68 -5.54
N LEU A 28 -7.07 7.77 -4.24
CA LEU A 28 -6.04 7.92 -3.20
C LEU A 28 -5.09 6.73 -3.13
N LYS A 29 -5.61 5.49 -3.18
CA LYS A 29 -4.78 4.28 -3.19
C LYS A 29 -3.87 4.21 -4.42
N SER A 30 -4.38 4.61 -5.58
CA SER A 30 -3.56 4.70 -6.79
C SER A 30 -2.46 5.73 -6.63
N TRP A 31 -2.79 6.91 -6.09
CA TRP A 31 -1.81 7.95 -5.84
C TRP A 31 -0.74 7.51 -4.84
N ASP A 32 -1.12 6.88 -3.73
CA ASP A 32 -0.19 6.35 -2.72
C ASP A 32 0.77 5.32 -3.34
N THR A 33 0.24 4.43 -4.17
CA THR A 33 1.03 3.42 -4.89
C THR A 33 2.04 4.06 -5.84
N ASP A 34 1.67 5.14 -6.51
CA ASP A 34 2.56 5.87 -7.41
C ASP A 34 3.60 6.72 -6.66
N PHE A 35 3.19 7.32 -5.54
CA PHE A 35 4.03 8.18 -4.71
C PHE A 35 5.25 7.44 -4.16
N VAL A 36 5.09 6.18 -3.74
CA VAL A 36 6.18 5.37 -3.19
C VAL A 36 7.06 4.69 -4.25
N LYS A 37 6.81 4.90 -5.56
CA LYS A 37 7.66 4.40 -6.66
C LYS A 37 8.93 5.25 -6.80
N VAL A 38 9.74 5.26 -5.75
CA VAL A 38 11.04 5.91 -5.68
C VAL A 38 12.14 4.87 -5.51
N ASP A 39 13.40 5.28 -5.60
CA ASP A 39 14.51 4.39 -5.29
C ASP A 39 14.56 4.05 -3.78
N GLN A 40 15.28 2.97 -3.43
CA GLN A 40 15.33 2.48 -2.04
C GLN A 40 15.90 3.50 -1.06
N ALA A 41 16.88 4.30 -1.46
CA ALA A 41 17.48 5.30 -0.56
C ALA A 41 16.43 6.36 -0.21
N THR A 42 15.74 6.88 -1.22
CA THR A 42 14.63 7.82 -1.02
C THR A 42 13.50 7.20 -0.19
N LEU A 43 13.14 5.94 -0.43
CA LEU A 43 12.11 5.25 0.35
C LEU A 43 12.50 5.13 1.84
N PHE A 44 13.76 4.81 2.14
CA PHE A 44 14.24 4.76 3.53
C PHE A 44 14.30 6.14 4.18
N ASP A 45 14.70 7.18 3.45
CA ASP A 45 14.67 8.56 3.94
C ASP A 45 13.23 9.00 4.25
N LEU A 46 12.25 8.60 3.43
CA LEU A 46 10.83 8.85 3.69
C LEU A 46 10.34 8.16 4.97
N ILE A 47 10.76 6.92 5.23
CA ILE A 47 10.44 6.21 6.49
C ILE A 47 11.00 6.98 7.69
N LEU A 48 12.27 7.40 7.62
CA LEU A 48 12.93 8.15 8.69
C LEU A 48 12.25 9.51 8.92
N ALA A 49 11.95 10.24 7.84
CA ALA A 49 11.26 11.53 7.90
C ALA A 49 9.85 11.39 8.47
N ALA A 50 9.08 10.39 8.03
CA ALA A 50 7.73 10.13 8.52
C ALA A 50 7.72 9.79 10.02
N ASN A 51 8.67 8.98 10.47
CA ASN A 51 8.85 8.68 11.89
C ASN A 51 9.24 9.94 12.70
N TYR A 52 10.20 10.72 12.20
CA TYR A 52 10.66 11.95 12.86
C TYR A 52 9.55 13.00 12.99
N LEU A 53 8.74 13.17 11.94
CA LEU A 53 7.62 14.12 11.89
C LEU A 53 6.32 13.55 12.51
N ASN A 54 6.33 12.29 12.95
CA ASN A 54 5.18 11.57 13.49
C ASN A 54 3.97 11.52 12.54
N ILE A 55 4.22 11.30 11.25
CA ILE A 55 3.19 11.18 10.21
C ILE A 55 2.86 9.70 10.02
N LYS A 56 1.92 9.19 10.83
CA LYS A 56 1.57 7.76 10.87
C LYS A 56 1.19 7.18 9.49
N GLY A 57 0.36 7.88 8.71
CA GLY A 57 -0.10 7.38 7.41
C GLY A 57 1.05 7.18 6.41
N LEU A 58 2.00 8.11 6.36
CA LEU A 58 3.18 7.99 5.50
C LEU A 58 4.13 6.90 6.00
N LEU A 59 4.28 6.77 7.32
CA LEU A 59 5.09 5.71 7.92
C LEU A 59 4.50 4.33 7.61
N ASP A 60 3.19 4.15 7.79
CA ASP A 60 2.50 2.89 7.48
C ASP A 60 2.64 2.55 5.98
N LEU A 61 2.39 3.51 5.08
CA LEU A 61 2.48 3.33 3.63
C LEU A 61 3.87 2.89 3.18
N THR A 62 4.91 3.56 3.67
CA THR A 62 6.30 3.26 3.30
C THR A 62 6.78 1.95 3.92
N CYS A 63 6.39 1.64 5.16
CA CYS A 63 6.67 0.33 5.78
C CYS A 63 5.98 -0.81 5.05
N GLN A 64 4.71 -0.63 4.65
CA GLN A 64 3.96 -1.61 3.87
C GLN A 64 4.63 -1.87 2.52
N THR A 65 5.11 -0.81 1.85
CA THR A 65 5.85 -0.94 0.58
C THR A 65 7.10 -1.81 0.75
N VAL A 66 7.89 -1.59 1.82
CA VAL A 66 9.06 -2.44 2.13
C VAL A 66 8.65 -3.88 2.44
N ALA A 67 7.56 -4.08 3.19
CA ALA A 67 7.05 -5.42 3.49
C ALA A 67 6.64 -6.18 2.21
N ASP A 68 5.97 -5.50 1.27
CA ASP A 68 5.58 -6.08 -0.01
C ASP A 68 6.79 -6.41 -0.91
N MET A 69 7.89 -5.65 -0.79
CA MET A 69 9.16 -5.98 -1.46
C MET A 69 9.83 -7.25 -0.89
N ILE A 70 9.49 -7.66 0.32
CA ILE A 70 10.04 -8.85 1.02
C ILE A 70 9.12 -10.06 0.82
N LYS A 71 7.81 -9.83 0.79
CA LYS A 71 6.79 -10.88 0.73
C LYS A 71 7.01 -11.82 -0.46
N GLY A 72 7.08 -13.11 -0.19
CA GLY A 72 7.22 -14.16 -1.21
C GLY A 72 8.61 -14.29 -1.81
N LYS A 73 9.61 -13.53 -1.36
CA LYS A 73 11.01 -13.68 -1.78
C LYS A 73 11.76 -14.65 -0.87
N THR A 74 12.75 -15.35 -1.43
CA THR A 74 13.67 -16.17 -0.62
C THR A 74 14.66 -15.29 0.16
N PRO A 75 15.28 -15.80 1.24
CA PRO A 75 16.33 -15.08 1.96
C PRO A 75 17.45 -14.57 1.05
N GLU A 76 17.84 -15.33 0.03
CA GLU A 76 18.87 -14.96 -0.94
C GLU A 76 18.44 -13.79 -1.82
N GLU A 77 17.19 -13.79 -2.29
CA GLU A 77 16.62 -12.71 -3.09
C GLU A 77 16.47 -11.42 -2.29
N ILE A 78 16.07 -11.53 -1.01
CA ILE A 78 16.00 -10.40 -0.08
C ILE A 78 17.41 -9.82 0.12
N ARG A 79 18.41 -10.67 0.40
CA ARG A 79 19.80 -10.21 0.56
C ARG A 79 20.30 -9.47 -0.67
N LYS A 80 19.99 -9.97 -1.87
CA LYS A 80 20.35 -9.31 -3.12
C LYS A 80 19.60 -7.98 -3.31
N THR A 81 18.30 -7.96 -3.03
CA THR A 81 17.45 -6.76 -3.21
C THR A 81 17.91 -5.61 -2.32
N PHE A 82 18.24 -5.92 -1.06
CA PHE A 82 18.62 -4.93 -0.04
C PHE A 82 20.14 -4.81 0.14
N ASN A 83 20.91 -5.45 -0.75
CA ASN A 83 22.38 -5.44 -0.73
C ASN A 83 22.98 -5.82 0.65
N ILE A 84 22.37 -6.79 1.32
CA ILE A 84 22.74 -7.29 2.65
C ILE A 84 23.83 -8.34 2.52
N LYS A 85 24.90 -8.21 3.31
CA LYS A 85 26.00 -9.17 3.35
C LYS A 85 25.55 -10.49 3.99
N LYS A 86 25.98 -11.61 3.40
CA LYS A 86 25.80 -12.93 4.01
C LYS A 86 26.80 -13.07 5.16
N ASP A 87 26.31 -12.93 6.38
CA ASP A 87 27.14 -12.98 7.60
C ASP A 87 27.06 -14.33 8.35
N PHE A 88 26.23 -15.26 7.87
CA PHE A 88 26.13 -16.61 8.42
C PHE A 88 27.09 -17.58 7.73
N THR A 89 27.72 -18.44 8.54
CA THR A 89 28.39 -19.65 8.03
C THR A 89 27.37 -20.62 7.41
N PRO A 90 27.79 -21.52 6.52
CA PRO A 90 26.90 -22.54 5.95
C PRO A 90 26.17 -23.37 7.02
N GLU A 91 26.88 -23.73 8.09
CA GLU A 91 26.34 -24.52 9.20
C GLU A 91 25.26 -23.75 9.98
N GLU A 92 25.51 -22.48 10.32
CA GLU A 92 24.51 -21.62 11.00
C GLU A 92 23.28 -21.39 10.12
N GLU A 93 23.46 -21.22 8.81
CA GLU A 93 22.33 -21.02 7.88
C GLU A 93 21.48 -22.29 7.75
N GLU A 94 22.10 -23.48 7.77
CA GLU A 94 21.39 -24.75 7.76
C GLU A 94 20.61 -24.97 9.07
N GLU A 95 21.20 -24.62 10.21
CA GLU A 95 20.52 -24.66 11.51
C GLU A 95 19.31 -23.71 11.55
N VAL A 96 19.48 -22.46 11.15
CA VAL A 96 18.37 -21.49 11.06
C VAL A 96 17.30 -21.97 10.09
N ARG A 97 17.67 -22.57 8.95
CA ARG A 97 16.71 -23.13 7.99
C ARG A 97 15.92 -24.29 8.59
N ARG A 98 16.60 -25.21 9.30
CA ARG A 98 15.97 -26.34 10.02
C ARG A 98 14.98 -25.84 11.07
N GLU A 99 15.36 -24.86 11.87
CA GLU A 99 14.51 -24.32 12.95
C GLU A 99 13.29 -23.55 12.44
N ASN A 100 13.42 -22.90 11.28
CA ASN A 100 12.35 -22.10 10.69
C ASN A 100 11.56 -22.86 9.60
N GLN A 101 11.69 -24.19 9.51
CA GLN A 101 10.92 -25.00 8.54
C GLN A 101 9.41 -24.78 8.66
N TRP A 102 8.90 -24.59 9.89
CA TRP A 102 7.48 -24.32 10.15
C TRP A 102 6.94 -23.07 9.43
N ALA A 103 7.80 -22.10 9.09
CA ALA A 103 7.40 -20.88 8.41
C ALA A 103 7.18 -21.08 6.89
N PHE A 104 7.56 -22.25 6.37
CA PHE A 104 7.48 -22.62 4.95
C PHE A 104 6.51 -23.80 4.68
N GLU A 105 5.82 -24.30 5.71
CA GLU A 105 4.73 -25.30 5.63
C GLU A 105 3.35 -24.62 5.56
#